data_AF-A0A9E0TUX3-F1
#
_entry.id   AF-A0A9E0TUX3-F1
#
_cell.length_a   1.000
_cell.length_b   1.000
_cell.length_c   1.000
_cell.angle_alpha   90.00
_cell.angle_beta   90.00
_cell.angle_gamma   90.00
#
_symmetry.space_group_name_H-M   'P 1'
#
loop_
_entity.id
_entity.type
_entity.pdbx_description
1 polymer ?
#
loop_
_entity_poly.entity_id
_entity_poly.type
_entity_poly.pdbx_seq_one_letter_code
_entity_poly.pdbx_strand_id
1 'polypeptide(L)'
;MWEKVGHLVQQPQGYKAFIPLPFPPQKFLTLAPNLERLHAEAMRLVGKLDGISQLLPDKDFFLLMFFRKEAASSSQIEGTQATMVDAIEAEMHPKVALEGDVNDIICYIRALNYGIKRFDTLPLSVRFLREIHDQLMQGARTSHYPYPGDIRYTQNWIGGTSPSNAKFVPPPPHEVSRALGDLEKFIHRKDDDFPPLI
;
A
#
# COMPACT_ATOMS: atom_id res chain seq x y z
N MET A 1 -14.75 14.28 13.67
CA MET A 1 -14.05 14.06 12.38
C MET A 1 -14.29 12.64 11.84
N TRP A 2 -14.19 11.60 12.67
CA TRP A 2 -14.39 10.19 12.26
C TRP A 2 -15.80 9.82 11.79
N GLU A 3 -16.84 10.47 12.31
CA GLU A 3 -18.26 10.11 12.09
C GLU A 3 -18.71 10.10 10.62
N LYS A 4 -17.99 10.79 9.73
CA LYS A 4 -18.29 10.80 8.29
C LYS A 4 -17.81 9.55 7.55
N VAL A 5 -16.88 8.79 8.14
CA VAL A 5 -16.20 7.66 7.51
C VAL A 5 -16.25 6.37 8.34
N GLY A 6 -16.67 6.46 9.60
CA GLY A 6 -16.77 5.32 10.51
C GLY A 6 -17.16 5.71 11.92
N HIS A 7 -17.16 4.72 12.82
CA HIS A 7 -17.52 4.90 14.23
C HIS A 7 -16.48 4.28 15.15
N LEU A 8 -16.29 4.87 16.32
CA LEU A 8 -15.49 4.27 17.38
C LEU A 8 -16.38 3.34 18.22
N VAL A 9 -16.07 2.05 18.21
CA VAL A 9 -16.84 1.01 18.91
C VAL A 9 -16.03 0.43 20.06
N GLN A 10 -16.66 0.35 21.23
CA GLN A 10 -16.08 -0.24 22.44
C GLN A 10 -15.83 -1.73 22.23
N GLN A 11 -14.59 -2.17 22.41
CA GLN A 11 -14.20 -3.56 22.32
C GLN A 11 -14.28 -4.24 23.71
N PRO A 12 -14.50 -5.57 23.78
CA PRO A 12 -14.58 -6.31 25.04
C PRO A 12 -13.37 -6.13 25.96
N GLN A 13 -12.20 -5.88 25.37
CA GLN A 13 -10.92 -5.69 26.08
C GLN A 13 -10.72 -4.26 26.62
N GLY A 14 -11.74 -3.40 26.56
CA GLY A 14 -11.74 -2.10 27.25
C GLY A 14 -11.25 -0.89 26.44
N TYR A 15 -10.77 -1.07 25.21
CA TYR A 15 -10.41 0.03 24.30
C TYR A 15 -11.48 0.29 23.23
N LYS A 16 -11.40 1.41 22.52
CA LYS A 16 -12.26 1.73 21.37
C LYS A 16 -11.50 1.49 20.07
N ALA A 17 -12.11 0.78 19.13
CA ALA A 17 -11.57 0.55 17.79
C ALA A 17 -12.41 1.30 16.74
N PHE A 18 -11.78 1.76 15.67
CA PHE A 18 -12.47 2.42 14.56
C PHE A 18 -13.04 1.38 13.59
N ILE A 19 -14.36 1.39 13.38
CA ILE A 19 -15.06 0.56 12.39
C ILE A 19 -15.49 1.45 11.22
N PRO A 20 -15.03 1.21 9.99
CA PRO A 20 -15.38 2.02 8.84
C PRO A 20 -16.84 1.76 8.46
N LEU A 21 -17.50 2.79 7.94
CA LEU A 21 -18.80 2.63 7.28
C LEU A 21 -18.67 1.71 6.05
N PRO A 22 -19.79 1.16 5.53
CA PRO A 22 -19.77 0.47 4.25
C PRO A 22 -19.18 1.34 3.14
N PHE A 23 -18.36 0.73 2.26
CA PHE A 23 -17.69 1.41 1.16
C PHE A 23 -17.97 0.68 -0.18
N PRO A 24 -18.05 1.38 -1.32
CA PRO A 24 -18.03 2.84 -1.48
C PRO A 24 -19.27 3.52 -0.89
N PRO A 25 -19.21 4.82 -0.57
CA PRO A 25 -20.39 5.55 -0.11
C PRO A 25 -21.51 5.50 -1.16
N GLN A 26 -22.76 5.31 -0.72
CA GLN A 26 -23.92 5.25 -1.63
C GLN A 26 -24.15 6.54 -2.42
N LYS A 27 -23.74 7.68 -1.87
CA LYS A 27 -23.79 8.97 -2.54
C LYS A 27 -22.42 9.29 -3.12
N PHE A 28 -22.42 9.71 -4.38
CA PHE A 28 -21.22 10.17 -5.06
C PHE A 28 -20.57 11.32 -4.27
N LEU A 29 -19.24 11.33 -4.18
CA LEU A 29 -18.52 12.43 -3.56
C LEU A 29 -18.56 13.62 -4.52
N THR A 30 -19.27 14.69 -4.16
CA THR A 30 -19.18 15.94 -4.92
C THR A 30 -17.77 16.48 -4.78
N LEU A 31 -17.04 16.52 -5.90
CA LEU A 31 -15.69 17.07 -5.92
C LEU A 31 -15.76 18.59 -5.81
N ALA A 32 -14.92 19.15 -4.95
CA ALA A 32 -14.80 20.59 -4.88
C ALA A 32 -14.11 21.09 -6.17
N PRO A 33 -14.47 22.27 -6.72
CA PRO A 33 -13.93 22.76 -7.99
C PRO A 33 -12.39 22.84 -8.04
N ASN A 34 -11.76 23.10 -6.89
CA ASN A 34 -10.30 23.09 -6.77
C ASN A 34 -9.70 21.68 -6.95
N LEU A 35 -10.39 20.65 -6.46
CA LEU A 35 -9.97 19.25 -6.60
C LEU A 35 -10.11 18.80 -8.07
N GLU A 36 -11.17 19.19 -8.76
CA GLU A 36 -11.33 18.92 -10.20
C GLU A 36 -10.20 19.56 -11.02
N ARG A 37 -9.83 20.80 -10.70
CA ARG A 37 -8.71 21.48 -11.36
C ARG A 37 -7.38 20.75 -11.14
N LEU A 38 -7.11 20.33 -9.89
CA LEU A 38 -5.90 19.57 -9.55
C LEU A 38 -5.88 18.20 -10.23
N HIS A 39 -7.03 17.53 -10.30
CA HIS A 39 -7.19 16.27 -11.00
C HIS A 39 -6.89 16.42 -12.51
N ALA A 40 -7.46 17.43 -13.17
CA ALA A 40 -7.21 17.70 -14.57
C ALA A 40 -5.71 18.00 -14.85
N GLU A 41 -5.06 18.75 -13.97
CA GLU A 41 -3.62 19.01 -14.06
C GLU A 41 -2.79 17.74 -13.88
N ALA A 42 -3.11 16.91 -12.89
CA ALA A 42 -2.44 15.64 -12.64
C ALA A 42 -2.59 14.69 -13.84
N MET A 43 -3.80 14.52 -14.37
CA MET A 43 -4.05 13.70 -15.56
C MET A 43 -3.27 14.18 -16.78
N ARG A 44 -3.16 15.51 -17.00
CA ARG A 44 -2.34 16.08 -18.08
C ARG A 44 -0.86 15.73 -17.92
N LEU A 45 -0.34 15.76 -16.69
CA LEU A 45 1.06 15.41 -16.40
C LEU A 45 1.33 13.91 -16.56
N VAL A 46 0.40 13.06 -16.12
CA VAL A 46 0.46 11.60 -16.34
C VAL A 46 0.43 11.29 -17.83
N GLY A 47 -0.47 11.90 -18.61
CA GLY A 47 -0.52 11.72 -20.07
C GLY A 47 0.74 12.23 -20.78
N LYS A 48 1.35 13.33 -20.29
CA LYS A 48 2.64 13.82 -20.80
C LYS A 48 3.76 12.81 -20.52
N LEU A 49 3.78 12.22 -19.33
CA LEU A 49 4.77 11.19 -18.96
C LEU A 49 4.61 9.95 -19.86
N ASP A 50 3.38 9.45 -20.02
CA ASP A 50 3.10 8.32 -20.90
C ASP A 50 3.59 8.60 -22.32
N GLY A 51 3.24 9.76 -22.89
CA GLY A 51 3.67 10.16 -24.23
C GLY A 51 5.19 10.26 -24.40
N ILE A 52 5.90 10.89 -23.46
CA ILE A 52 7.37 11.02 -23.51
C ILE A 52 8.05 9.67 -23.33
N SER A 53 7.50 8.79 -22.48
CA SER A 53 8.08 7.47 -22.22
C SER A 53 8.16 6.61 -23.48
N GLN A 54 7.29 6.84 -24.47
CA GLN A 54 7.31 6.15 -25.77
C GLN A 54 8.60 6.40 -26.57
N LEU A 55 9.35 7.47 -26.26
CA LEU A 55 10.62 7.80 -26.91
C LEU A 55 11.83 7.11 -26.25
N LEU A 56 11.64 6.42 -25.13
CA LEU A 56 12.74 5.76 -24.43
C LEU A 56 13.20 4.53 -25.21
N PRO A 57 14.52 4.38 -25.47
CA PRO A 57 15.06 3.21 -26.17
C PRO A 57 14.83 1.90 -25.42
N ASP A 58 14.91 1.97 -24.08
CA ASP A 58 14.66 0.85 -23.17
C ASP A 58 13.88 1.37 -21.96
N LYS A 59 12.56 1.11 -21.96
CA LYS A 59 11.65 1.54 -20.89
C LYS A 59 11.89 0.74 -19.61
N ASP A 60 12.20 -0.55 -19.73
CA ASP A 60 12.33 -1.44 -18.59
C ASP A 60 13.57 -1.08 -17.76
N PHE A 61 14.69 -0.81 -18.44
CA PHE A 61 15.90 -0.32 -17.77
C PHE A 61 15.67 1.04 -17.09
N PHE A 62 14.94 1.95 -17.75
CA PHE A 62 14.59 3.24 -17.14
C PHE A 62 13.75 3.04 -15.88
N LEU A 63 12.68 2.23 -15.96
CA LEU A 63 11.77 1.96 -14.83
C LEU A 63 12.46 1.27 -13.66
N LEU A 64 13.43 0.37 -13.92
CA LEU A 64 14.19 -0.32 -12.89
C LEU A 64 14.82 0.65 -11.88
N MET A 65 15.40 1.75 -12.36
CA MET A 65 16.00 2.76 -11.48
C MET A 65 14.94 3.54 -10.69
N PHE A 66 13.77 3.78 -11.26
CA PHE A 66 12.66 4.40 -10.52
C PHE A 66 12.09 3.48 -9.45
N PHE A 67 11.97 2.17 -9.72
CA PHE A 67 11.54 1.20 -8.72
C PHE A 67 12.48 1.15 -7.52
N ARG A 68 13.79 1.18 -7.76
CA ARG A 68 14.78 1.23 -6.67
C ARG A 68 14.68 2.53 -5.86
N LYS A 69 14.53 3.67 -6.53
CA LYS A 69 14.36 4.97 -5.87
C LYS A 69 13.09 5.00 -5.02
N GLU A 70 11.99 4.49 -5.56
CA GLU A 70 10.70 4.44 -4.90
C GLU A 70 10.75 3.47 -3.70
N ALA A 71 11.26 2.25 -3.89
CA ALA A 71 11.46 1.28 -2.82
C ALA A 71 12.32 1.83 -1.67
N ALA A 72 13.44 2.48 -1.98
CA ALA A 72 14.27 3.15 -0.97
C ALA A 72 13.50 4.24 -0.22
N SER A 73 12.75 5.08 -0.94
CA SER A 73 11.98 6.17 -0.34
C SER A 73 10.82 5.64 0.53
N SER A 74 10.13 4.59 0.07
CA SER A 74 9.05 3.94 0.82
C SER A 74 9.58 3.27 2.08
N SER A 75 10.67 2.51 1.98
CA SER A 75 11.29 1.86 3.15
C SER A 75 11.84 2.88 4.16
N GLN A 76 12.24 4.08 3.72
CA GLN A 76 12.72 5.15 4.63
C GLN A 76 11.59 5.71 5.49
N ILE A 77 10.36 5.77 4.97
CA ILE A 77 9.17 6.13 5.76
C ILE A 77 8.96 5.12 6.89
N GLU A 78 9.23 3.84 6.63
CA GLU A 78 9.16 2.76 7.62
C GLU A 78 10.40 2.68 8.54
N GLY A 79 11.35 3.61 8.39
CA GLY A 79 12.52 3.75 9.27
C GLY A 79 13.80 3.09 8.78
N THR A 80 13.85 2.56 7.56
CA THR A 80 15.11 2.10 6.95
C THR A 80 16.10 3.25 6.79
N GLN A 81 17.38 3.00 7.03
CA GLN A 81 18.48 3.94 6.75
C GLN A 81 19.19 3.63 5.42
N ALA A 82 18.82 2.54 4.76
CA ALA A 82 19.38 2.17 3.47
C ALA A 82 18.99 3.16 2.36
N THR A 83 19.88 3.30 1.40
CA THR A 83 19.74 4.16 0.23
C THR A 83 19.58 3.33 -1.05
N MET A 84 19.21 4.01 -2.14
CA MET A 84 19.19 3.41 -3.47
C MET A 84 20.57 2.90 -3.91
N VAL A 85 21.66 3.56 -3.48
CA VAL A 85 23.03 3.14 -3.82
C VAL A 85 23.35 1.81 -3.14
N ASP A 86 23.00 1.67 -1.86
CA ASP A 86 23.20 0.42 -1.12
C ASP A 86 22.45 -0.75 -1.77
N ALA A 87 21.23 -0.50 -2.28
CA ALA A 87 20.46 -1.52 -3.00
C ALA A 87 21.11 -1.95 -4.33
N ILE A 88 21.78 -1.02 -5.04
CA ILE A 88 22.53 -1.33 -6.26
C ILE A 88 23.80 -2.13 -5.92
N GLU A 89 24.53 -1.72 -4.88
CA GLU A 89 25.74 -2.42 -4.44
C GLU A 89 25.45 -3.85 -3.96
N ALA A 90 24.32 -4.04 -3.28
CA ALA A 90 23.87 -5.35 -2.82
C ALA A 90 23.68 -6.39 -3.93
N GLU A 91 23.31 -5.97 -5.15
CA GLU A 91 23.20 -6.89 -6.30
C GLU A 91 24.57 -7.40 -6.77
N MET A 92 25.61 -6.59 -6.62
CA MET A 92 26.99 -6.94 -6.98
C MET A 92 27.65 -7.81 -5.89
N HIS A 93 27.18 -7.70 -4.64
CA HIS A 93 27.72 -8.43 -3.49
C HIS A 93 26.60 -9.05 -2.62
N PRO A 94 26.01 -10.19 -3.05
CA PRO A 94 24.82 -10.79 -2.41
C PRO A 94 25.00 -11.16 -0.93
N LYS A 95 26.24 -11.34 -0.46
CA LYS A 95 26.54 -11.67 0.93
C LYS A 95 26.40 -10.49 1.90
N VAL A 96 26.54 -9.25 1.41
CA VAL A 96 26.38 -8.03 2.22
C VAL A 96 24.90 -7.62 2.29
N ALA A 97 24.11 -7.98 1.26
CA ALA A 97 22.68 -7.70 1.15
C ALA A 97 21.80 -8.35 2.25
N LEU A 98 22.30 -9.41 2.90
CA LEU A 98 21.56 -10.23 3.86
C LEU A 98 21.61 -9.69 5.30
N GLU A 99 22.46 -8.69 5.57
CA GLU A 99 22.66 -8.14 6.91
C GLU A 99 22.33 -6.64 6.90
N GLY A 100 21.07 -6.29 7.18
CA GLY A 100 20.67 -4.91 7.49
C GLY A 100 19.52 -4.35 6.66
N ASP A 101 19.42 -3.03 6.71
CA ASP A 101 18.32 -2.19 6.22
C ASP A 101 18.05 -2.30 4.71
N VAL A 102 19.07 -2.71 3.94
CA VAL A 102 18.99 -2.88 2.47
C VAL A 102 18.02 -4.00 2.08
N ASN A 103 17.89 -5.01 2.93
CA ASN A 103 17.04 -6.16 2.66
C ASN A 103 15.55 -5.77 2.54
N ASP A 104 15.10 -4.72 3.22
CA ASP A 104 13.72 -4.23 3.07
C ASP A 104 13.47 -3.67 1.66
N ILE A 105 14.46 -2.97 1.08
CA ILE A 105 14.39 -2.46 -0.30
C ILE A 105 14.34 -3.63 -1.29
N ILE A 106 15.15 -4.68 -1.06
CA ILE A 106 15.17 -5.88 -1.90
C ILE A 106 13.83 -6.62 -1.82
N CYS A 107 13.28 -6.80 -0.60
CA CYS A 107 11.98 -7.43 -0.39
C CYS A 107 10.87 -6.65 -1.10
N TYR A 108 10.90 -5.32 -1.05
CA TYR A 108 9.98 -4.44 -1.76
C TYR A 108 10.06 -4.63 -3.28
N ILE A 109 11.26 -4.54 -3.85
CA ILE A 109 11.48 -4.72 -5.31
C ILE A 109 11.03 -6.10 -5.77
N ARG A 110 11.30 -7.14 -4.98
CA ARG A 110 10.84 -8.51 -5.25
C ARG A 110 9.31 -8.59 -5.27
N ALA A 111 8.64 -8.04 -4.26
CA ALA A 111 7.18 -8.04 -4.15
C ALA A 111 6.52 -7.25 -5.28
N LEU A 112 7.08 -6.09 -5.65
CA LEU A 112 6.62 -5.27 -6.76
C LEU A 112 6.74 -6.01 -8.10
N ASN A 113 7.91 -6.59 -8.39
CA ASN A 113 8.13 -7.36 -9.62
C ASN A 113 7.23 -8.59 -9.70
N TYR A 114 7.01 -9.27 -8.57
CA TYR A 114 6.04 -10.35 -8.48
C TYR A 114 4.64 -9.84 -8.83
N GLY A 115 4.20 -8.74 -8.20
CA GLY A 115 2.88 -8.14 -8.43
C GLY A 115 2.64 -7.77 -9.89
N ILE A 116 3.60 -7.09 -10.53
CA ILE A 116 3.52 -6.70 -11.95
C ILE A 116 3.30 -7.93 -12.84
N LYS A 117 4.12 -8.98 -12.67
CA LYS A 117 3.97 -10.24 -13.45
C LYS A 117 2.68 -10.97 -13.12
N ARG A 118 2.28 -10.96 -11.85
CA ARG A 118 1.10 -11.69 -11.38
C ARG A 118 -0.20 -11.06 -11.90
N PHE A 119 -0.18 -9.75 -12.14
CA PHE A 119 -1.32 -8.99 -12.64
C PHE A 119 -1.85 -9.51 -13.99
N ASP A 120 -0.99 -10.07 -14.83
CA ASP A 120 -1.35 -10.68 -16.12
C ASP A 120 -2.35 -11.85 -15.98
N THR A 121 -2.40 -12.48 -14.80
CA THR A 121 -3.19 -13.71 -14.55
C THR A 121 -4.15 -13.60 -13.36
N LEU A 122 -4.03 -12.54 -12.57
CA LEU A 122 -4.82 -12.31 -11.38
C LEU A 122 -5.20 -10.83 -11.28
N PRO A 123 -6.49 -10.48 -11.42
CA PRO A 123 -6.92 -9.10 -11.19
C PRO A 123 -6.67 -8.65 -9.74
N LEU A 124 -6.56 -7.32 -9.57
CA LEU A 124 -6.42 -6.70 -8.26
C LEU A 124 -7.55 -7.17 -7.33
N SER A 125 -7.20 -7.84 -6.25
CA SER A 125 -8.15 -8.50 -5.35
C SER A 125 -7.51 -8.65 -3.99
N VAL A 126 -8.29 -8.99 -2.96
CA VAL A 126 -7.74 -9.32 -1.65
C VAL A 126 -6.77 -10.51 -1.75
N ARG A 127 -7.02 -11.47 -2.66
CA ARG A 127 -6.07 -12.54 -2.95
C ARG A 127 -4.74 -12.00 -3.49
N PHE A 128 -4.79 -11.10 -4.47
CA PHE A 128 -3.60 -10.49 -5.05
C PHE A 128 -2.79 -9.71 -4.01
N LEU A 129 -3.47 -8.89 -3.18
CA LEU A 129 -2.84 -8.13 -2.11
C LEU A 129 -2.17 -9.04 -1.07
N ARG A 130 -2.80 -10.18 -0.74
CA ARG A 130 -2.22 -11.20 0.13
C ARG A 130 -0.98 -11.84 -0.49
N GLU A 131 -1.02 -12.20 -1.78
CA GLU A 131 0.16 -12.76 -2.46
C GLU A 131 1.33 -11.75 -2.48
N ILE A 132 1.09 -10.46 -2.74
CA ILE A 132 2.12 -9.42 -2.66
C ILE A 132 2.63 -9.25 -1.23
N HIS A 133 1.74 -9.23 -0.24
CA HIS A 133 2.12 -9.10 1.17
C HIS A 133 3.01 -10.25 1.62
N ASP A 134 2.70 -11.49 1.22
CA ASP A 134 3.58 -12.63 1.47
C ASP A 134 4.98 -12.40 0.89
N GLN A 135 5.06 -12.00 -0.40
CA GLN A 135 6.34 -11.70 -1.05
C GLN A 135 7.11 -10.56 -0.39
N LEU A 136 6.42 -9.54 0.12
CA LEU A 136 7.03 -8.42 0.82
C LEU A 136 7.62 -8.86 2.17
N MET A 137 6.91 -9.71 2.91
CA MET A 137 7.30 -10.11 4.26
C MET A 137 8.36 -11.21 4.30
N GLN A 138 8.61 -11.91 3.20
CA GLN A 138 9.63 -12.96 3.12
C GLN A 138 11.05 -12.42 3.37
N GLY A 139 11.53 -12.54 4.61
CA GLY A 139 12.87 -12.10 5.00
C GLY A 139 12.98 -10.63 5.37
N ALA A 140 11.92 -9.84 5.25
CA ALA A 140 11.91 -8.44 5.69
C ALA A 140 12.06 -8.31 7.21
N ARG A 141 12.49 -7.14 7.69
CA ARG A 141 12.46 -6.84 9.13
C ARG A 141 11.00 -6.83 9.60
N THR A 142 10.62 -7.78 10.47
CA THR A 142 9.23 -7.90 10.92
C THR A 142 9.02 -7.32 12.31
N SER A 143 7.95 -6.55 12.50
CA SER A 143 7.41 -6.26 13.82
C SER A 143 6.73 -7.48 14.44
N HIS A 144 6.17 -7.33 15.63
CA HIS A 144 5.31 -8.36 16.22
C HIS A 144 4.17 -8.74 15.27
N TYR A 145 3.99 -10.05 15.08
CA TYR A 145 2.88 -10.68 14.33
C TYR A 145 2.74 -10.26 12.85
N PRO A 146 3.73 -10.62 11.99
CA PRO A 146 3.76 -10.19 10.59
C PRO A 146 2.72 -10.82 9.67
N TYR A 147 2.15 -11.99 10.04
CA TYR A 147 1.18 -12.77 9.25
C TYR A 147 1.38 -12.70 7.72
N PRO A 148 2.54 -13.14 7.18
CA PRO A 148 2.80 -13.09 5.74
C PRO A 148 1.66 -13.73 4.95
N GLY A 149 1.14 -13.00 3.96
CA GLY A 149 0.01 -13.46 3.15
C GLY A 149 -1.34 -13.58 3.84
N ASP A 150 -1.46 -13.23 5.12
CA ASP A 150 -2.68 -13.42 5.89
C ASP A 150 -3.28 -12.11 6.40
N ILE A 151 -4.61 -12.09 6.51
CA ILE A 151 -5.30 -11.02 7.24
C ILE A 151 -5.06 -11.27 8.73
N ARG A 152 -4.61 -10.24 9.44
CA ARG A 152 -4.26 -10.34 10.87
C ARG A 152 -5.40 -10.90 11.71
N TYR A 153 -5.02 -11.72 12.70
CA TYR A 153 -5.93 -12.29 13.70
C TYR A 153 -5.93 -11.51 15.02
N THR A 154 -4.97 -10.60 15.19
CA THR A 154 -4.77 -9.79 16.40
C THR A 154 -5.02 -8.31 16.12
N GLN A 155 -5.36 -7.57 17.18
CA GLN A 155 -5.56 -6.12 17.09
C GLN A 155 -4.20 -5.41 16.98
N ASN A 156 -4.02 -4.61 15.92
CA ASN A 156 -2.92 -3.66 15.83
C ASN A 156 -3.36 -2.26 16.30
N TRP A 157 -2.41 -1.35 16.48
CA TRP A 157 -2.66 0.04 16.86
C TRP A 157 -1.53 0.95 16.33
N ILE A 158 -1.83 2.25 16.21
CA ILE A 158 -0.89 3.26 15.71
C ILE A 158 -0.61 4.27 16.82
N GLY A 159 0.67 4.34 17.22
CA GLY A 159 1.16 5.17 18.33
C GLY A 159 0.74 4.63 19.70
N GLY A 160 1.48 4.97 20.76
CA GLY A 160 1.25 4.43 22.11
C GLY A 160 1.86 3.04 22.31
N THR A 161 1.68 2.47 23.51
CA THR A 161 2.24 1.16 23.91
C THR A 161 1.19 0.06 23.97
N SER A 162 -0.09 0.40 23.88
CA SER A 162 -1.22 -0.53 23.89
C SER A 162 -2.44 0.09 23.22
N PRO A 163 -3.46 -0.69 22.83
CA PRO A 163 -4.68 -0.14 22.22
C PRO A 163 -5.41 0.91 23.09
N SER A 164 -5.25 0.86 24.42
CA SER A 164 -5.94 1.78 25.34
C SER A 164 -5.31 3.18 25.38
N ASN A 165 -4.03 3.33 25.03
CA ASN A 165 -3.33 4.62 24.97
C ASN A 165 -2.87 4.98 23.55
N ALA A 166 -3.37 4.27 22.53
CA ALA A 166 -3.00 4.49 21.16
C ALA A 166 -3.59 5.77 20.57
N LYS A 167 -2.90 6.38 19.60
CA LYS A 167 -3.44 7.53 18.85
C LYS A 167 -4.59 7.10 17.95
N PHE A 168 -4.49 5.89 17.41
CA PHE A 168 -5.53 5.30 16.59
C PHE A 168 -5.52 3.78 16.72
N VAL A 169 -6.71 3.19 16.84
CA VAL A 169 -6.91 1.75 16.83
C VAL A 169 -7.71 1.41 15.57
N PRO A 170 -7.08 0.77 14.55
CA PRO A 170 -7.74 0.33 13.33
C PRO A 170 -8.88 -0.67 13.59
N PRO A 171 -9.62 -1.08 12.55
CA PRO A 171 -10.75 -2.01 12.69
C PRO A 171 -10.37 -3.29 13.43
N PRO A 172 -11.26 -3.90 14.23
CA PRO A 172 -10.94 -5.19 14.81
C PRO A 172 -10.79 -6.27 13.73
N PRO A 173 -10.02 -7.35 13.97
CA PRO A 173 -9.75 -8.40 12.97
C PRO A 173 -10.97 -8.90 12.20
N HIS A 174 -12.11 -9.08 12.89
CA HIS A 174 -13.36 -9.55 12.29
C HIS A 174 -13.99 -8.56 11.29
N GLU A 175 -13.69 -7.26 11.39
CA GLU A 175 -14.18 -6.24 10.46
C GLU A 175 -13.28 -6.07 9.23
N VAL A 176 -12.02 -6.51 9.30
CA VAL A 176 -11.04 -6.27 8.22
C VAL A 176 -11.48 -6.94 6.93
N SER A 177 -11.97 -8.19 6.99
CA SER A 177 -12.43 -8.92 5.82
C SER A 177 -13.59 -8.23 5.11
N ARG A 178 -14.54 -7.64 5.87
CA ARG A 178 -15.63 -6.86 5.28
C ARG A 178 -15.08 -5.61 4.59
N ALA A 179 -14.24 -4.83 5.28
CA ALA A 179 -13.69 -3.58 4.74
C ALA A 179 -12.83 -3.81 3.48
N LEU A 180 -12.04 -4.88 3.45
CA LEU A 180 -11.27 -5.28 2.27
C LEU A 180 -12.17 -5.77 1.12
N GLY A 181 -13.27 -6.47 1.43
CA GLY A 181 -14.26 -6.86 0.43
C GLY A 181 -14.99 -5.67 -0.18
N ASP A 182 -15.27 -4.64 0.62
CA ASP A 182 -15.84 -3.36 0.16
C ASP A 182 -14.86 -2.62 -0.77
N LEU A 183 -13.56 -2.59 -0.43
CA LEU A 183 -12.50 -2.05 -1.28
C LEU A 183 -12.40 -2.80 -2.62
N GLU A 184 -12.37 -4.14 -2.58
CA GLU A 184 -12.27 -4.95 -3.81
C GLU A 184 -13.47 -4.72 -4.73
N LYS A 185 -14.70 -4.64 -4.18
CA LYS A 185 -15.90 -4.32 -4.97
C LYS A 185 -15.81 -2.94 -5.61
N PHE A 186 -15.27 -1.95 -4.90
CA PHE A 186 -15.07 -0.61 -5.44
C PHE A 186 -14.10 -0.60 -6.61
N ILE A 187 -12.94 -1.25 -6.45
CA ILE A 187 -11.92 -1.36 -7.51
C ILE A 187 -12.49 -1.91 -8.82
N HIS A 188 -13.44 -2.86 -8.74
CA HIS A 188 -14.04 -3.51 -9.91
C HIS A 188 -15.37 -2.90 -10.36
N ARG A 189 -15.79 -1.79 -9.76
CA ARG A 189 -17.03 -1.14 -10.13
C ARG A 189 -16.90 -0.57 -11.54
N LYS A 190 -17.86 -0.90 -12.41
CA LYS A 190 -17.87 -0.46 -13.82
C LYS A 190 -18.58 0.88 -14.05
N ASP A 191 -19.51 1.22 -13.15
CA ASP A 191 -20.40 2.37 -13.27
C ASP A 191 -19.94 3.54 -12.39
N ASP A 192 -18.64 3.83 -12.37
CA ASP A 192 -18.09 4.87 -11.49
C ASP A 192 -17.69 6.12 -12.27
N ASP A 193 -18.36 7.23 -11.95
CA ASP A 193 -17.97 8.59 -12.35
C ASP A 193 -16.72 9.07 -11.57
N PHE A 194 -16.11 8.23 -10.72
CA PHE A 194 -14.95 8.63 -9.90
C PHE A 194 -13.76 8.85 -10.82
N PRO A 195 -13.14 10.05 -10.77
CA PRO A 195 -11.95 10.28 -11.53
C PRO A 195 -10.83 9.36 -11.04
N PRO A 196 -10.04 8.74 -11.94
CA PRO A 196 -9.16 7.60 -11.61
C PRO A 196 -8.04 7.89 -10.61
N LEU A 197 -7.74 9.16 -10.31
CA LEU A 197 -6.75 9.56 -9.30
C LEU A 197 -7.37 9.95 -7.95
N ILE A 198 -8.70 9.81 -7.78
CA ILE A 198 -9.47 10.16 -6.58
C ILE A 198 -10.15 8.89 -6.04
#